data_AF-B1XNX8-F1
#
_entry.id   AF-B1XNX8-F1
#
_cell.length_a   1.000
_cell.length_b   1.000
_cell.length_c   1.000
_cell.angle_alpha   90.00
_cell.angle_beta   90.00
_cell.angle_gamma   90.00
#
_symmetry.space_group_name_H-M   'P 1'
#
loop_
_entity.id
_entity.type
_entity.pdbx_description
1 polymer ?
#
loop_
_entity_poly.entity_id
_entity_poly.type
_entity_poly.pdbx_seq_one_letter_code
_entity_poly.pdbx_strand_id
1 'polypeptide(L)'
;MTFSDYQVAKSKFEYLCKNVGIHNNQYGYFGSISYPGISDIDAAVIGTCEQLQRLHKLFSAEKKNNAIFDYVFWHPPVYIESSILNDVHFLHTLENLNLEALTENKKNTFLDRQDDLYLVWFTFLIRVCISILRGRKISLRLLLLVYKNLEASELFFCNQLKFEPNKLENSQQIRELIFSHKISKDYFFSIFKRKFEFLLSLFDQYCFILSKNKSLKYRGFFILSKNTIISPSSKSDISLVSNIAFLKLNQFAFNFLIHFVLWDEYVNNSGLFDYFLASKKTAKFYRENNLHYSFVTPFGINIQNNQVSRKINKLIFNTFNSLKNDKNSSS
;
A
#
# COMPACT_ATOMS: atom_id res chain seq x y z
N MET A 1 -26.25 2.43 9.30
CA MET A 1 -25.39 1.26 9.57
C MET A 1 -25.37 1.08 11.07
N THR A 2 -25.81 -0.09 11.55
CA THR A 2 -25.88 -0.40 12.97
C THR A 2 -24.73 -1.35 13.35
N PHE A 3 -24.36 -1.39 14.64
CA PHE A 3 -23.44 -2.40 15.15
C PHE A 3 -23.95 -3.83 14.91
N SER A 4 -25.28 -4.01 14.82
CA SER A 4 -25.91 -5.31 14.51
C SER A 4 -25.55 -5.77 13.09
N ASP A 5 -25.54 -4.88 12.10
CA ASP A 5 -25.18 -5.22 10.71
C ASP A 5 -23.74 -5.75 10.63
N TYR A 6 -22.82 -5.13 11.37
CA TYR A 6 -21.43 -5.58 11.49
C TYR A 6 -21.33 -6.99 12.08
N GLN A 7 -22.06 -7.28 13.16
CA GLN A 7 -22.03 -8.61 13.78
C GLN A 7 -22.59 -9.69 12.86
N VAL A 8 -23.66 -9.40 12.12
CA VAL A 8 -24.24 -10.36 11.17
C VAL A 8 -23.26 -10.66 10.03
N ALA A 9 -22.63 -9.64 9.44
CA ALA A 9 -21.60 -9.84 8.43
C ALA A 9 -20.43 -10.67 8.99
N LYS A 10 -20.06 -10.42 10.25
CA LYS A 10 -18.99 -11.13 10.95
C LYS A 10 -19.31 -12.61 11.11
N SER A 11 -20.47 -12.93 11.67
CA SER A 11 -20.91 -14.32 11.84
C SER A 11 -21.01 -15.07 10.52
N LYS A 12 -21.42 -14.40 9.43
CA LYS A 12 -21.45 -15.00 8.09
C LYS A 12 -20.05 -15.36 7.59
N PHE A 13 -19.08 -14.48 7.75
CA PHE A 13 -17.70 -14.76 7.39
C PHE A 13 -17.12 -15.94 8.20
N GLU A 14 -17.36 -15.98 9.51
CA GLU A 14 -16.90 -17.06 10.38
C GLU A 14 -17.52 -18.41 9.99
N TYR A 15 -18.79 -18.41 9.57
CA TYR A 15 -19.44 -19.59 9.01
C TYR A 15 -18.76 -20.07 7.72
N LEU A 16 -18.42 -19.15 6.80
CA LEU A 16 -17.69 -19.50 5.59
C LEU A 16 -16.30 -20.09 5.87
N CYS A 17 -15.59 -19.56 6.88
CA CYS A 17 -14.31 -20.13 7.33
C CYS A 17 -14.51 -21.58 7.81
N LYS A 18 -15.50 -21.84 8.66
CA LYS A 18 -15.80 -23.20 9.14
C LYS A 18 -16.13 -24.16 8.00
N ASN A 19 -16.88 -23.70 7.00
CA ASN A 19 -17.27 -24.51 5.84
C ASN A 19 -16.08 -24.98 4.98
N VAL A 20 -14.96 -24.26 5.00
CA VAL A 20 -13.73 -24.66 4.31
C VAL A 20 -12.71 -25.35 5.24
N GLY A 21 -13.12 -25.69 6.46
CA GLY A 21 -12.27 -26.37 7.44
C GLY A 21 -11.25 -25.46 8.13
N ILE A 22 -11.52 -24.16 8.22
CA ILE A 22 -10.67 -23.20 8.95
C ILE A 22 -11.25 -23.03 10.35
N HIS A 23 -10.41 -23.28 11.36
CA HIS A 23 -10.79 -23.24 12.77
C HIS A 23 -10.71 -21.83 13.37
N ASN A 24 -11.33 -21.62 14.54
CA ASN A 24 -11.41 -20.30 15.20
C ASN A 24 -10.03 -19.69 15.53
N ASN A 25 -9.00 -20.51 15.72
CA ASN A 25 -7.62 -20.06 15.97
C ASN A 25 -6.82 -19.77 14.68
N GLN A 26 -7.45 -19.89 13.50
CA GLN A 26 -6.82 -19.68 12.20
C GLN A 26 -7.35 -18.44 11.49
N TYR A 27 -8.18 -17.62 12.14
CA TYR A 27 -8.56 -16.32 11.61
C TYR A 27 -8.69 -15.28 12.72
N GLY A 28 -8.46 -14.04 12.36
CA GLY A 28 -8.51 -12.91 13.28
C GLY A 28 -9.00 -11.65 12.59
N TYR A 29 -9.32 -10.64 13.40
CA TYR A 29 -9.73 -9.33 12.94
C TYR A 29 -8.72 -8.31 13.44
N PHE A 30 -8.42 -7.31 12.62
CA PHE A 30 -7.46 -6.27 12.94
C PHE A 30 -7.97 -4.90 12.52
N GLY A 31 -7.29 -3.86 12.99
CA GLY A 31 -7.74 -2.48 12.85
C GLY A 31 -8.79 -2.09 13.91
N SER A 32 -8.89 -0.79 14.19
CA SER A 32 -9.94 -0.28 15.08
C SER A 32 -11.22 -0.03 14.30
N ILE A 33 -12.31 -0.70 14.69
CA ILE A 33 -13.68 -0.27 14.36
C ILE A 33 -14.01 0.96 15.21
N SER A 34 -13.16 1.98 15.16
CA SER A 34 -13.34 3.25 15.85
C SER A 34 -14.56 3.99 15.30
N TYR A 35 -14.90 3.76 14.02
CA TYR A 35 -16.01 4.44 13.35
C TYR A 35 -16.78 3.47 12.42
N PRO A 36 -17.94 2.93 12.85
CA PRO A 36 -18.79 1.98 12.09
C PRO A 36 -19.44 2.53 10.79
N GLY A 37 -18.83 3.51 10.14
CA GLY A 37 -19.23 4.06 8.83
C GLY A 37 -18.08 4.66 8.04
N ILE A 38 -16.84 4.44 8.50
CA ILE A 38 -15.59 4.82 7.85
C ILE A 38 -14.60 3.65 7.93
N SER A 39 -14.54 2.97 9.08
CA SER A 39 -13.67 1.82 9.30
C SER A 39 -14.25 0.55 8.69
N ASP A 40 -13.37 -0.17 8.01
CA ASP A 40 -13.68 -1.42 7.34
C ASP A 40 -13.47 -2.58 8.32
N ILE A 41 -14.14 -3.71 8.07
CA ILE A 41 -13.79 -4.97 8.72
C ILE A 41 -12.59 -5.53 7.96
N ASP A 42 -11.44 -5.53 8.63
CA ASP A 42 -10.22 -6.16 8.14
C ASP A 42 -10.04 -7.49 8.88
N ALA A 43 -10.00 -8.57 8.10
CA ALA A 43 -9.86 -9.94 8.59
C ALA A 43 -8.62 -10.59 7.98
N ALA A 44 -7.92 -11.40 8.76
CA ALA A 44 -6.83 -12.24 8.30
C ALA A 44 -7.19 -13.70 8.51
N VAL A 45 -6.78 -14.57 7.58
CA VAL A 45 -7.09 -15.99 7.60
C VAL A 45 -5.86 -16.81 7.23
N ILE A 46 -5.57 -17.82 8.03
CA ILE A 46 -4.51 -18.79 7.83
C ILE A 46 -5.12 -20.11 7.37
N GLY A 47 -4.54 -20.74 6.36
CA GLY A 47 -4.99 -22.03 5.87
C GLY A 47 -4.10 -22.57 4.76
N THR A 48 -4.44 -23.74 4.23
CA THR A 48 -3.77 -24.29 3.04
C THR A 48 -4.22 -23.55 1.77
N CYS A 49 -3.44 -23.64 0.69
CA CYS A 49 -3.82 -23.07 -0.61
C CYS A 49 -5.27 -23.41 -1.01
N GLU A 50 -5.67 -24.67 -0.89
CA GLU A 50 -7.00 -25.14 -1.28
C GLU A 50 -8.10 -24.48 -0.44
N GLN A 51 -7.91 -24.42 0.88
CA GLN A 51 -8.86 -23.79 1.80
C GLN A 51 -9.03 -22.31 1.48
N LEU A 52 -7.93 -21.59 1.28
CA LEU A 52 -7.94 -20.15 1.01
C LEU A 52 -8.57 -19.83 -0.36
N GLN A 53 -8.29 -20.63 -1.39
CA GLN A 53 -8.93 -20.49 -2.71
C GLN A 53 -10.44 -20.71 -2.64
N ARG A 54 -10.87 -21.76 -1.91
CA ARG A 54 -12.29 -22.05 -1.69
C ARG A 54 -12.98 -20.93 -0.92
N LEU A 55 -12.35 -20.45 0.16
CA LEU A 55 -12.87 -19.34 0.95
C LEU A 55 -13.01 -18.08 0.12
N HIS A 56 -12.00 -17.74 -0.69
CA HIS A 56 -12.04 -16.56 -1.54
C HIS A 56 -13.22 -16.58 -2.52
N LYS A 57 -13.50 -17.74 -3.13
CA LYS A 57 -14.64 -17.93 -4.03
C LYS A 57 -15.97 -17.77 -3.28
N LEU A 58 -16.13 -18.43 -2.14
CA LEU A 58 -17.35 -18.37 -1.33
C LEU A 58 -17.61 -16.95 -0.80
N PHE A 59 -16.58 -16.31 -0.25
CA PHE A 59 -16.66 -14.95 0.27
C PHE A 59 -16.99 -13.92 -0.82
N SER A 60 -16.38 -14.05 -2.00
CA SER A 60 -16.69 -13.16 -3.13
C SER A 60 -18.13 -13.32 -3.64
N ALA A 61 -18.66 -14.55 -3.64
CA ALA A 61 -20.05 -14.83 -3.99
C ALA A 61 -21.01 -14.28 -2.93
N GLU A 62 -20.72 -14.49 -1.65
CA GLU A 62 -21.53 -13.99 -0.53
C GLU A 62 -21.60 -12.45 -0.57
N LYS A 63 -20.45 -11.79 -0.72
CA LYS A 63 -20.37 -10.32 -0.82
C LYS A 63 -21.20 -9.76 -1.98
N LYS A 64 -21.34 -10.49 -3.08
CA LYS A 64 -22.12 -10.06 -4.25
C LYS A 64 -23.63 -10.27 -4.08
N ASN A 65 -24.03 -11.32 -3.36
CA ASN A 65 -25.42 -11.78 -3.32
C ASN A 65 -26.19 -11.34 -2.07
N ASN A 66 -25.50 -10.81 -1.06
CA ASN A 66 -26.10 -10.47 0.22
C ASN A 66 -26.05 -8.97 0.48
N ALA A 67 -27.24 -8.37 0.53
CA ALA A 67 -27.45 -6.93 0.68
C ALA A 67 -26.78 -6.34 1.93
N ILE A 68 -26.49 -7.13 2.97
CA ILE A 68 -25.80 -6.61 4.16
C ILE A 68 -24.40 -6.09 3.84
N PHE A 69 -23.71 -6.69 2.86
CA PHE A 69 -22.37 -6.29 2.44
C PHE A 69 -22.38 -5.04 1.53
N ASP A 70 -23.55 -4.59 1.08
CA ASP A 70 -23.69 -3.28 0.42
C ASP A 70 -23.55 -2.14 1.44
N TYR A 71 -23.91 -2.43 2.69
CA TYR A 71 -23.85 -1.47 3.79
C TYR A 71 -22.61 -1.70 4.67
N VAL A 72 -22.23 -2.95 4.96
CA VAL A 72 -21.04 -3.24 5.77
C VAL A 72 -19.79 -3.22 4.90
N PHE A 73 -18.86 -2.35 5.27
CA PHE A 73 -17.61 -2.24 4.56
C PHE A 73 -16.64 -3.35 4.94
N TRP A 74 -16.53 -4.36 4.07
CA TRP A 74 -15.68 -5.53 4.28
C TRP A 74 -14.66 -5.69 3.15
N HIS A 75 -13.36 -5.65 3.47
CA HIS A 75 -12.28 -5.93 2.52
C HIS A 75 -12.09 -7.43 2.28
N PRO A 76 -11.69 -7.86 1.06
CA PRO A 76 -11.20 -9.22 0.89
C PRO A 76 -10.24 -9.57 2.03
N PRO A 77 -10.48 -10.68 2.78
CA PRO A 77 -9.61 -11.09 3.85
C PRO A 77 -8.16 -11.20 3.39
N VAL A 78 -7.23 -10.89 4.28
CA VAL A 78 -5.81 -11.19 4.07
C VAL A 78 -5.64 -12.69 4.25
N TYR A 79 -5.66 -13.41 3.13
CA TYR A 79 -5.33 -14.83 3.10
C TYR A 79 -3.83 -15.00 3.35
N ILE A 80 -3.46 -15.94 4.20
CA ILE A 80 -2.09 -16.25 4.60
C ILE A 80 -1.91 -17.76 4.51
N GLU A 81 -1.05 -18.22 3.60
CA GLU A 81 -0.80 -19.66 3.48
C GLU A 81 0.15 -20.15 4.58
N SER A 82 -0.20 -21.27 5.22
CA SER A 82 0.49 -21.78 6.41
C SER A 82 1.99 -22.00 6.22
N SER A 83 2.44 -22.44 5.05
CA SER A 83 3.86 -22.76 4.77
C SER A 83 4.76 -21.53 4.70
N ILE A 84 4.19 -20.33 4.50
CA ILE A 84 4.95 -19.08 4.38
C ILE A 84 4.80 -18.15 5.58
N LEU A 85 4.18 -18.61 6.67
CA LEU A 85 3.94 -17.79 7.87
C LEU A 85 5.21 -17.06 8.32
N ASN A 86 6.36 -17.75 8.30
CA ASN A 86 7.67 -17.19 8.66
C ASN A 86 8.08 -15.97 7.83
N ASP A 87 7.74 -15.96 6.54
CA ASP A 87 8.05 -14.85 5.64
C ASP A 87 7.01 -13.72 5.79
N VAL A 88 5.77 -14.09 6.09
CA VAL A 88 4.63 -13.16 6.16
C VAL A 88 4.72 -12.24 7.39
N HIS A 89 5.41 -12.63 8.46
CA HIS A 89 5.72 -11.74 9.60
C HIS A 89 6.52 -10.48 9.20
N PHE A 90 7.22 -10.50 8.07
CA PHE A 90 7.93 -9.33 7.58
C PHE A 90 7.00 -8.34 6.84
N LEU A 91 5.74 -8.69 6.56
CA LEU A 91 4.87 -7.88 5.72
C LEU A 91 4.09 -6.84 6.54
N HIS A 92 4.26 -5.56 6.19
CA HIS A 92 3.58 -4.38 6.76
C HIS A 92 2.07 -4.56 6.99
N THR A 93 1.41 -5.37 6.17
CA THR A 93 -0.04 -5.59 6.22
C THR A 93 -0.50 -6.18 7.55
N LEU A 94 0.40 -6.82 8.30
CA LEU A 94 0.10 -7.55 9.53
C LEU A 94 0.62 -6.88 10.80
N GLU A 95 1.17 -5.66 10.72
CA GLU A 95 1.77 -4.97 11.88
C GLU A 95 0.77 -4.77 13.05
N ASN A 96 -0.51 -4.57 12.72
CA ASN A 96 -1.59 -4.41 13.69
C ASN A 96 -2.39 -5.69 13.96
N LEU A 97 -2.02 -6.80 13.31
CA LEU A 97 -2.60 -8.10 13.61
C LEU A 97 -1.79 -8.72 14.74
N ASN A 98 -2.45 -8.98 15.87
CA ASN A 98 -1.82 -9.78 16.91
C ASN A 98 -1.70 -11.24 16.43
N LEU A 99 -0.59 -11.53 15.74
CA LEU A 99 -0.26 -12.86 15.24
C LEU A 99 0.03 -13.85 16.37
N GLU A 100 0.32 -13.40 17.59
CA GLU A 100 0.50 -14.28 18.75
C GLU A 100 -0.78 -15.05 19.08
N ALA A 101 -1.95 -14.51 18.70
CA ALA A 101 -3.23 -15.23 18.81
C ALA A 101 -3.41 -16.33 17.73
N LEU A 102 -2.61 -16.31 16.66
CA LEU A 102 -2.78 -17.16 15.47
C LEU A 102 -1.60 -18.13 15.23
N THR A 103 -0.45 -17.89 15.85
CA THR A 103 0.72 -18.75 15.79
C THR A 103 1.33 -18.86 17.18
N GLU A 104 1.34 -20.07 17.75
CA GLU A 104 2.05 -20.35 19.00
C GLU A 104 3.53 -19.92 18.84
N ASN A 105 3.96 -18.95 19.64
CA ASN A 105 5.37 -18.59 19.88
C ASN A 105 6.17 -17.86 18.79
N LYS A 106 5.65 -16.78 18.17
CA LYS A 106 6.53 -15.83 17.45
C LYS A 106 6.25 -14.37 17.80
N LYS A 107 7.14 -13.78 18.61
CA LYS A 107 7.24 -12.33 18.78
C LYS A 107 7.49 -11.69 17.41
N ASN A 108 6.71 -10.67 17.06
CA ASN A 108 6.99 -9.83 15.90
C ASN A 108 8.33 -9.09 16.12
N THR A 109 9.40 -9.58 15.48
CA THR A 109 10.74 -8.96 15.49
C THR A 109 10.81 -7.64 14.70
N PHE A 110 9.70 -7.22 14.07
CA PHE A 110 9.66 -6.00 13.25
C PHE A 110 9.49 -4.70 14.07
N LEU A 111 9.20 -4.77 15.38
CA LEU A 111 9.07 -3.57 16.21
C LEU A 111 10.31 -2.67 16.18
N ASP A 112 11.49 -3.24 15.87
CA ASP A 112 12.77 -2.53 15.78
C ASP A 112 13.03 -1.88 14.39
N ARG A 113 12.16 -2.07 13.39
CA ARG A 113 12.37 -1.61 12.00
C ARG A 113 11.21 -0.76 11.44
N GLN A 114 10.57 0.06 12.28
CA GLN A 114 9.42 0.90 11.86
C GLN A 114 9.72 1.81 10.65
N ASP A 115 10.94 2.33 10.53
CA ASP A 115 11.32 3.24 9.43
C ASP A 115 11.11 2.64 8.03
N ASP A 116 11.47 1.36 7.91
CA ASP A 116 11.41 0.60 6.67
C ASP A 116 9.95 0.32 6.25
N LEU A 117 9.07 0.09 7.23
CA LEU A 117 7.63 -0.10 7.03
C LEU A 117 6.95 1.16 6.52
N TYR A 118 7.23 2.30 7.14
CA TYR A 118 6.64 3.57 6.73
C TYR A 118 7.12 4.00 5.34
N LEU A 119 8.33 3.60 4.94
CA LEU A 119 8.82 3.78 3.57
C LEU A 119 7.99 2.97 2.56
N VAL A 120 7.74 1.68 2.84
CA VAL A 120 6.86 0.84 1.99
C VAL A 120 5.44 1.40 1.94
N TRP A 121 4.88 1.73 3.10
CA TRP A 121 3.54 2.24 3.24
C TRP A 121 3.33 3.53 2.46
N PHE A 122 4.19 4.52 2.69
CA PHE A 122 4.00 5.82 2.08
C PHE A 122 4.25 5.80 0.58
N THR A 123 5.21 5.00 0.11
CA THR A 123 5.41 4.78 -1.33
C THR A 123 4.22 4.11 -2.01
N PHE A 124 3.54 3.17 -1.33
CA PHE A 124 2.24 2.66 -1.76
C PHE A 124 1.16 3.76 -1.78
N LEU A 125 1.06 4.55 -0.70
CA LEU A 125 0.06 5.59 -0.53
C LEU A 125 0.16 6.69 -1.60
N ILE A 126 1.38 7.05 -2.03
CA ILE A 126 1.62 7.98 -3.15
C ILE A 126 0.89 7.50 -4.42
N ARG A 127 0.97 6.20 -4.75
CA ARG A 127 0.28 5.66 -5.94
C ARG A 127 -1.23 5.77 -5.82
N VAL A 128 -1.78 5.49 -4.63
CA VAL A 128 -3.22 5.61 -4.37
C VAL A 128 -3.67 7.05 -4.55
N CYS A 129 -2.94 8.01 -3.97
CA CYS A 129 -3.21 9.44 -4.09
C CYS A 129 -3.13 9.93 -5.54
N ILE A 130 -2.12 9.49 -6.31
CA ILE A 130 -2.03 9.80 -7.76
C ILE A 130 -3.26 9.28 -8.51
N SER A 131 -3.71 8.05 -8.21
CA SER A 131 -4.90 7.49 -8.85
C SER A 131 -6.16 8.31 -8.55
N ILE A 132 -6.25 8.90 -7.35
CA ILE A 132 -7.33 9.79 -6.94
C ILE A 132 -7.23 11.13 -7.68
N LEU A 133 -6.04 11.74 -7.71
CA LEU A 133 -5.80 13.05 -8.32
C LEU A 133 -6.06 13.07 -9.84
N ARG A 134 -5.94 11.92 -10.51
CA ARG A 134 -6.24 11.76 -11.94
C ARG A 134 -7.72 11.84 -12.32
N GLY A 135 -8.61 12.22 -11.40
CA GLY A 135 -10.00 12.55 -11.73
C GLY A 135 -10.88 11.35 -12.05
N ARG A 136 -10.57 10.16 -11.53
CA ARG A 136 -11.53 9.05 -11.55
C ARG A 136 -12.72 9.42 -10.66
N LYS A 137 -13.93 8.90 -10.94
CA LYS A 137 -15.07 9.02 -10.02
C LYS A 137 -14.74 8.27 -8.73
N ILE A 138 -14.11 8.95 -7.77
CA ILE A 138 -13.76 8.40 -6.46
C ILE A 138 -14.94 8.59 -5.52
N SER A 139 -15.32 7.52 -4.81
CA SER A 139 -16.34 7.59 -3.77
C SER A 139 -15.84 8.48 -2.61
N LEU A 140 -16.74 9.22 -1.97
CA LEU A 140 -16.38 10.03 -0.80
C LEU A 140 -15.72 9.18 0.29
N ARG A 141 -16.20 7.94 0.46
CA ARG A 141 -15.61 6.96 1.38
C ARG A 141 -14.13 6.71 1.09
N LEU A 142 -13.77 6.41 -0.16
CA LEU A 142 -12.37 6.15 -0.49
C LEU A 142 -11.50 7.39 -0.26
N LEU A 143 -12.00 8.59 -0.53
CA LEU A 143 -11.30 9.84 -0.21
C LEU A 143 -11.07 9.97 1.31
N LEU A 144 -12.09 9.76 2.13
CA LEU A 144 -11.99 9.84 3.59
C LEU A 144 -11.05 8.78 4.17
N LEU A 145 -11.11 7.54 3.66
CA LEU A 145 -10.22 6.46 4.06
C LEU A 145 -8.76 6.79 3.75
N VAL A 146 -8.48 7.26 2.54
CA VAL A 146 -7.11 7.66 2.16
C VAL A 146 -6.68 8.88 2.96
N TYR A 147 -7.56 9.82 3.25
CA TYR A 147 -7.26 10.97 4.10
C TYR A 147 -6.88 10.56 5.53
N LYS A 148 -7.60 9.60 6.15
CA LYS A 148 -7.23 9.02 7.45
C LYS A 148 -5.84 8.38 7.44
N ASN A 149 -5.50 7.73 6.33
CA ASN A 149 -4.18 7.14 6.13
C ASN A 149 -3.08 8.19 5.95
N LEU A 150 -3.39 9.31 5.29
CA LEU A 150 -2.52 10.49 5.22
C LEU A 150 -2.28 11.08 6.63
N GLU A 151 -3.31 11.16 7.49
CA GLU A 151 -3.17 11.63 8.87
C GLU A 151 -2.22 10.76 9.70
N ALA A 152 -2.37 9.45 9.63
CA ALA A 152 -1.50 8.53 10.34
C ALA A 152 -0.03 8.67 9.89
N SER A 153 0.20 8.81 8.57
CA SER A 153 1.53 9.07 8.03
C SER A 153 2.09 10.44 8.44
N GLU A 154 1.23 11.47 8.53
CA GLU A 154 1.64 12.82 8.97
C GLU A 154 2.14 12.79 10.40
N LEU A 155 1.36 12.19 11.31
CA LEU A 155 1.72 12.06 12.71
C LEU A 155 3.06 11.34 12.86
N PHE A 156 3.28 10.26 12.11
CA PHE A 156 4.56 9.55 12.12
C PHE A 156 5.71 10.44 11.65
N PHE A 157 5.62 11.06 10.47
CA PHE A 157 6.73 11.87 9.96
C PHE A 157 6.99 13.11 10.81
N CYS A 158 5.95 13.76 11.32
CA CYS A 158 6.08 14.87 12.25
C CYS A 158 6.82 14.45 13.53
N ASN A 159 6.48 13.30 14.11
CA ASN A 159 7.19 12.77 15.29
C ASN A 159 8.67 12.49 15.00
N GLN A 160 8.98 11.83 13.87
CA GLN A 160 10.35 11.53 13.48
C GLN A 160 11.18 12.79 13.20
N LEU A 161 10.55 13.81 12.61
CA LEU A 161 11.20 15.06 12.24
C LEU A 161 11.15 16.12 13.36
N LYS A 162 10.48 15.84 14.48
CA LYS A 162 10.21 16.79 15.58
C LYS A 162 9.49 18.07 15.11
N PHE A 163 8.52 17.91 14.20
CA PHE A 163 7.61 18.96 13.76
C PHE A 163 6.24 18.82 14.41
N GLU A 164 5.52 19.92 14.56
CA GLU A 164 4.09 19.86 14.87
C GLU A 164 3.30 19.44 13.62
N PRO A 165 2.32 18.52 13.75
CA PRO A 165 1.37 18.22 12.67
C PRO A 165 0.59 19.46 12.24
N ASN A 166 0.13 19.53 10.99
CA ASN A 166 -0.77 20.60 10.60
C ASN A 166 -2.07 20.53 11.39
N LYS A 167 -2.59 21.69 11.78
CA LYS A 167 -3.88 21.84 12.46
C LYS A 167 -5.09 21.67 11.52
N LEU A 168 -4.97 20.87 10.46
CA LEU A 168 -6.07 20.57 9.56
C LEU A 168 -7.12 19.69 10.26
N GLU A 169 -8.38 19.85 9.87
CA GLU A 169 -9.47 19.04 10.38
C GLU A 169 -9.22 17.55 10.11
N ASN A 170 -9.51 16.70 11.10
CA ASN A 170 -9.32 15.27 10.94
C ASN A 170 -10.41 14.63 10.05
N SER A 171 -10.19 13.39 9.61
CA SER A 171 -11.07 12.65 8.69
C SER A 171 -12.51 12.54 9.19
N GLN A 172 -12.72 12.47 10.50
CA GLN A 172 -14.06 12.49 11.10
C GLN A 172 -14.70 13.88 10.99
N GLN A 173 -13.99 14.93 11.38
CA GLN A 173 -14.48 16.31 11.30
C GLN A 173 -14.83 16.67 9.85
N ILE A 174 -13.97 16.31 8.89
CA ILE A 174 -14.24 16.49 7.45
C ILE A 174 -15.52 15.78 7.03
N ARG A 175 -15.73 14.53 7.47
CA ARG A 175 -16.96 13.77 7.17
C ARG A 175 -18.21 14.49 7.70
N GLU A 176 -18.16 14.97 8.94
CA GLU A 176 -19.25 15.72 9.57
C GLU A 176 -19.55 17.03 8.82
N LEU A 177 -18.51 17.75 8.40
CA LEU A 177 -18.64 18.97 7.59
C LEU A 177 -19.28 18.69 6.21
N ILE A 178 -18.93 17.57 5.57
CA ILE A 178 -19.52 17.19 4.28
C ILE A 178 -20.99 16.81 4.44
N PHE A 179 -21.33 15.98 5.42
CA PHE A 179 -22.73 15.54 5.61
C PHE A 179 -23.64 16.65 6.15
N SER A 180 -23.09 17.59 6.90
CA SER A 180 -23.82 18.82 7.29
C SER A 180 -23.89 19.85 6.18
N HIS A 181 -23.42 19.54 4.97
CA HIS A 181 -23.39 20.43 3.80
C HIS A 181 -22.59 21.73 4.02
N LYS A 182 -21.73 21.76 5.06
CA LYS A 182 -20.87 22.90 5.36
C LYS A 182 -19.70 23.03 4.39
N ILE A 183 -19.26 21.91 3.81
CA ILE A 183 -18.25 21.89 2.76
C ILE A 183 -18.68 21.01 1.58
N SER A 184 -18.32 21.42 0.37
CA SER A 184 -18.55 20.62 -0.84
C SER A 184 -17.50 19.51 -0.97
N LYS A 185 -17.82 18.49 -1.78
CA LYS A 185 -16.86 17.43 -2.13
C LYS A 185 -15.64 17.99 -2.87
N ASP A 186 -15.82 19.00 -3.70
CA ASP A 186 -14.73 19.65 -4.43
C ASP A 186 -13.81 20.43 -3.48
N TYR A 187 -14.39 21.10 -2.49
CA TYR A 187 -13.61 21.73 -1.42
C TYR A 187 -12.79 20.70 -0.63
N PHE A 188 -13.40 19.58 -0.25
CA PHE A 188 -12.66 18.49 0.40
C PHE A 188 -11.52 17.95 -0.48
N PHE A 189 -11.75 17.80 -1.79
CA PHE A 189 -10.70 17.37 -2.70
C PHE A 189 -9.50 18.34 -2.72
N SER A 190 -9.76 19.65 -2.58
CA SER A 190 -8.69 20.64 -2.46
C SER A 190 -7.88 20.50 -1.16
N ILE A 191 -8.56 20.22 -0.02
CA ILE A 191 -7.91 19.92 1.27
C ILE A 191 -7.08 18.64 1.16
N PHE A 192 -7.64 17.59 0.56
CA PHE A 192 -6.96 16.32 0.33
C PHE A 192 -5.66 16.53 -0.44
N LYS A 193 -5.71 17.28 -1.56
CA LYS A 193 -4.54 17.59 -2.38
C LYS A 193 -3.47 18.33 -1.58
N ARG A 194 -3.85 19.37 -0.82
CA ARG A 194 -2.93 20.14 0.02
C ARG A 194 -2.27 19.28 1.09
N LYS A 195 -3.04 18.43 1.79
CA LYS A 195 -2.49 17.50 2.80
C LYS A 195 -1.48 16.54 2.16
N PHE A 196 -1.79 16.01 0.99
CA PHE A 196 -0.89 15.11 0.28
C PHE A 196 0.41 15.79 -0.17
N GLU A 197 0.34 17.00 -0.73
CA GLU A 197 1.53 17.79 -1.11
C GLU A 197 2.42 18.12 0.08
N PHE A 198 1.83 18.50 1.22
CA PHE A 198 2.57 18.71 2.46
C PHE A 198 3.27 17.44 2.94
N LEU A 199 2.57 16.31 2.92
CA LEU A 199 3.12 15.01 3.28
C LEU A 199 4.27 14.56 2.39
N LEU A 200 4.21 14.82 1.08
CA LEU A 200 5.34 14.59 0.18
C LEU A 200 6.58 15.37 0.62
N SER A 201 6.41 16.62 1.05
CA SER A 201 7.52 17.42 1.56
C SER A 201 8.08 16.88 2.89
N LEU A 202 7.25 16.40 3.80
CA LEU A 202 7.73 15.76 5.04
C LEU A 202 8.47 14.45 4.72
N PHE A 203 7.91 13.66 3.83
CA PHE A 203 8.52 12.40 3.39
C PHE A 203 9.89 12.62 2.72
N ASP A 204 10.08 13.69 1.95
CA ASP A 204 11.38 14.06 1.38
C ASP A 204 12.42 14.37 2.46
N GLN A 205 12.03 15.12 3.49
CA GLN A 205 12.91 15.43 4.63
C GLN A 205 13.29 14.16 5.38
N TYR A 206 12.33 13.27 5.60
CA TYR A 206 12.55 11.97 6.22
C TYR A 206 13.50 11.09 5.38
N CYS A 207 13.27 11.00 4.07
CA CYS A 207 14.15 10.29 3.14
C CYS A 207 15.57 10.87 3.13
N PHE A 208 15.72 12.19 3.25
CA PHE A 208 17.04 12.82 3.33
C PHE A 208 17.82 12.36 4.57
N ILE A 209 17.16 12.28 5.73
CA ILE A 209 17.78 11.77 6.97
C ILE A 209 18.25 10.33 6.77
N LEU A 210 17.41 9.45 6.22
CA LEU A 210 17.75 8.05 5.94
C LEU A 210 18.89 7.90 4.90
N SER A 211 18.95 8.81 3.92
CA SER A 211 19.92 8.77 2.82
C SER A 211 21.36 9.05 3.23
N LYS A 212 21.58 9.77 4.34
CA LYS A 212 22.93 10.14 4.84
C LYS A 212 23.84 8.93 5.09
N ASN A 213 23.26 7.73 5.19
CA ASN A 213 23.96 6.49 5.50
C ASN A 213 24.01 5.47 4.34
N LYS A 214 23.52 5.78 3.12
CA LYS A 214 23.41 4.78 2.03
C LYS A 214 23.77 5.34 0.64
N SER A 215 24.68 4.67 -0.06
CA SER A 215 25.05 5.01 -1.44
C SER A 215 24.19 4.27 -2.46
N LEU A 216 23.09 4.87 -2.91
CA LEU A 216 22.28 4.32 -4.00
C LEU A 216 22.23 5.32 -5.16
N LYS A 217 22.56 4.90 -6.39
CA LYS A 217 22.64 5.79 -7.55
C LYS A 217 22.01 5.18 -8.81
N TYR A 218 20.71 4.89 -8.80
CA TYR A 218 20.00 4.73 -10.07
C TYR A 218 19.74 6.11 -10.68
N ARG A 219 19.96 6.21 -12.00
CA ARG A 219 19.70 7.42 -12.79
C ARG A 219 18.72 7.09 -13.91
N GLY A 220 17.96 8.10 -14.35
CA GLY A 220 16.98 7.96 -15.43
C GLY A 220 15.57 7.71 -14.93
N PHE A 221 14.61 7.61 -15.85
CA PHE A 221 13.21 7.36 -15.51
C PHE A 221 12.86 5.88 -15.62
N PHE A 222 11.72 5.50 -15.05
CA PHE A 222 11.20 4.14 -15.12
C PHE A 222 9.69 4.17 -15.36
N ILE A 223 9.21 3.33 -16.26
CA ILE A 223 7.76 3.15 -16.49
C ILE A 223 7.27 2.13 -15.47
N LEU A 224 6.62 2.63 -14.41
CA LEU A 224 6.06 1.82 -13.34
C LEU A 224 4.77 1.12 -13.78
N SER A 225 3.95 1.79 -14.59
CA SER A 225 2.75 1.22 -15.20
C SER A 225 2.44 1.94 -16.51
N LYS A 226 1.44 1.45 -17.27
CA LYS A 226 1.00 2.07 -18.55
C LYS A 226 0.81 3.60 -18.46
N ASN A 227 0.42 4.11 -17.29
CA ASN A 227 0.07 5.51 -17.09
C ASN A 227 0.86 6.19 -15.95
N THR A 228 1.98 5.61 -15.51
CA THR A 228 2.79 6.17 -14.44
C THR A 228 4.27 6.04 -14.77
N ILE A 229 4.92 7.18 -14.90
CA ILE A 229 6.36 7.31 -15.11
C ILE A 229 6.95 7.89 -13.83
N ILE A 230 8.05 7.30 -13.37
CA ILE A 230 8.79 7.76 -12.20
C ILE A 230 10.18 8.25 -12.63
N SER A 231 10.71 9.26 -11.96
CA SER A 231 12.07 9.75 -12.17
C SER A 231 12.69 10.27 -10.88
N PRO A 232 14.02 10.16 -10.69
CA PRO A 232 14.69 10.73 -9.53
C PRO A 232 14.71 12.26 -9.62
N SER A 233 14.64 12.90 -8.47
CA SER A 233 14.66 14.35 -8.27
C SER A 233 15.23 14.66 -6.89
N SER A 234 15.59 15.92 -6.64
CA SER A 234 15.96 16.38 -5.30
C SER A 234 14.74 16.45 -4.37
N LYS A 235 13.57 16.75 -4.93
CA LYS A 235 12.28 16.81 -4.25
C LYS A 235 11.24 15.99 -4.98
N SER A 236 10.39 15.30 -4.24
CA SER A 236 9.24 14.59 -4.76
C SER A 236 8.19 15.58 -5.26
N ASP A 237 7.65 15.31 -6.43
CA ASP A 237 6.68 16.17 -7.10
C ASP A 237 5.82 15.31 -8.05
N ILE A 238 4.59 15.75 -8.28
CA ILE A 238 3.62 15.04 -9.11
C ILE A 238 3.09 16.01 -10.14
N SER A 239 3.31 15.65 -11.40
CA SER A 239 2.66 16.31 -12.52
C SER A 239 1.76 15.35 -13.26
N LEU A 240 0.59 15.84 -13.66
CA LEU A 240 -0.39 15.10 -14.45
C LEU A 240 -0.47 15.76 -15.82
N VAL A 241 -0.15 15.00 -16.87
CA VAL A 241 -0.34 15.45 -18.26
C VAL A 241 -1.34 14.51 -18.89
N SER A 242 -2.54 15.02 -19.15
CA SER A 242 -3.68 14.20 -19.59
C SER A 242 -3.92 13.02 -18.62
N ASN A 243 -3.83 11.78 -19.13
CA ASN A 243 -4.01 10.57 -18.34
C ASN A 243 -2.70 9.97 -17.81
N ILE A 244 -1.55 10.61 -18.00
CA ILE A 244 -0.25 10.09 -17.56
C ILE A 244 0.21 10.86 -16.31
N ALA A 245 0.61 10.11 -15.27
CA ALA A 245 1.24 10.68 -14.09
C ALA A 245 2.76 10.61 -14.21
N PHE A 246 3.41 11.75 -14.01
CA PHE A 246 4.85 11.90 -13.91
C PHE A 246 5.19 12.18 -12.45
N LEU A 247 5.73 11.17 -11.79
CA LEU A 247 6.11 11.23 -10.39
C LEU A 247 7.62 11.39 -10.29
N LYS A 248 8.04 12.59 -9.93
CA LYS A 248 9.40 12.85 -9.48
C LYS A 248 9.47 12.38 -8.03
N LEU A 249 10.44 11.55 -7.70
CA LEU A 249 10.69 11.10 -6.34
C LEU A 249 12.05 11.60 -5.89
N ASN A 250 12.17 11.92 -4.60
CA ASN A 250 13.48 12.04 -3.99
C ASN A 250 14.34 10.82 -4.34
N GLN A 251 15.63 11.03 -4.61
CA GLN A 251 16.57 10.00 -5.03
C GLN A 251 16.52 8.74 -4.14
N PHE A 252 16.39 8.88 -2.83
CA PHE A 252 16.31 7.74 -1.91
C PHE A 252 15.04 6.92 -2.13
N ALA A 253 13.87 7.57 -2.16
CA ALA A 253 12.58 6.92 -2.42
C ALA A 253 12.53 6.29 -3.82
N PHE A 254 13.11 6.95 -4.82
CA PHE A 254 13.26 6.40 -6.17
C PHE A 254 14.09 5.12 -6.16
N ASN A 255 15.28 5.15 -5.56
CA ASN A 255 16.15 3.98 -5.48
C ASN A 255 15.49 2.83 -4.73
N PHE A 256 14.86 3.12 -3.58
CA PHE A 256 14.10 2.14 -2.81
C PHE A 256 13.06 1.41 -3.67
N LEU A 257 12.29 2.16 -4.46
CA LEU A 257 11.31 1.59 -5.37
C LEU A 257 11.96 0.76 -6.49
N ILE A 258 13.01 1.28 -7.14
CA ILE A 258 13.68 0.59 -8.24
C ILE A 258 14.25 -0.76 -7.77
N HIS A 259 14.82 -0.84 -6.56
CA HIS A 259 15.25 -2.11 -5.99
C HIS A 259 14.10 -3.11 -5.81
N PHE A 260 12.94 -2.64 -5.34
CA PHE A 260 11.75 -3.50 -5.25
C PHE A 260 11.32 -4.00 -6.64
N VAL A 261 11.27 -3.11 -7.65
CA VAL A 261 10.78 -3.44 -9.01
C VAL A 261 11.74 -4.33 -9.79
N LEU A 262 13.03 -4.02 -9.79
CA LEU A 262 14.03 -4.74 -10.57
C LEU A 262 14.30 -6.14 -10.04
N TRP A 263 13.87 -6.44 -8.81
CA TRP A 263 14.16 -7.70 -8.13
C TRP A 263 15.66 -7.99 -7.98
N ASP A 264 16.54 -7.01 -8.14
CA ASP A 264 17.97 -7.23 -7.98
C ASP A 264 18.33 -7.55 -6.52
N GLU A 265 19.29 -8.44 -6.34
CA GLU A 265 19.81 -8.93 -5.05
C GLU A 265 20.80 -7.96 -4.38
N TYR A 266 21.10 -6.83 -5.04
CA TYR A 266 22.13 -5.90 -4.61
C TYR A 266 21.64 -4.92 -3.54
N VAL A 267 21.37 -5.41 -2.33
CA VAL A 267 21.51 -4.63 -1.06
C VAL A 267 21.84 -5.60 0.08
N ASN A 268 23.08 -6.09 0.14
CA ASN A 268 23.60 -6.67 1.39
C ASN A 268 23.80 -5.51 2.39
N ASN A 269 23.19 -5.60 3.57
CA ASN A 269 23.29 -4.69 4.74
C ASN A 269 22.20 -3.64 4.97
N SER A 270 20.91 -3.96 4.82
CA SER A 270 19.89 -3.22 5.58
C SER A 270 18.67 -4.08 5.90
N GLY A 271 17.95 -3.75 6.96
CA GLY A 271 16.72 -4.47 7.35
C GLY A 271 15.63 -4.51 6.26
N LEU A 272 15.69 -3.57 5.31
CA LEU A 272 14.93 -3.57 4.06
C LEU A 272 15.16 -4.82 3.19
N PHE A 273 16.34 -5.43 3.24
CA PHE A 273 16.67 -6.59 2.41
C PHE A 273 15.81 -7.80 2.76
N ASP A 274 15.64 -8.10 4.05
CA ASP A 274 14.79 -9.20 4.51
C ASP A 274 13.33 -8.96 4.13
N TYR A 275 12.83 -7.72 4.31
CA TYR A 275 11.50 -7.32 3.86
C TYR A 275 11.32 -7.56 2.36
N PHE A 276 12.29 -7.12 1.55
CA PHE A 276 12.26 -7.33 0.11
C PHE A 276 12.24 -8.82 -0.21
N LEU A 277 13.17 -9.62 0.30
CA LEU A 277 13.23 -11.07 0.03
C LEU A 277 11.93 -11.79 0.42
N ALA A 278 11.40 -11.54 1.62
CA ALA A 278 10.15 -12.12 2.08
C ALA A 278 8.97 -11.70 1.20
N SER A 279 8.88 -10.42 0.84
CA SER A 279 7.87 -9.89 -0.09
C SER A 279 7.97 -10.53 -1.48
N LYS A 280 9.20 -10.70 -2.01
CA LYS A 280 9.47 -11.34 -3.30
C LYS A 280 9.01 -12.80 -3.29
N LYS A 281 9.42 -13.55 -2.26
CA LYS A 281 9.07 -14.97 -2.09
C LYS A 281 7.56 -15.15 -1.95
N THR A 282 6.91 -14.34 -1.13
CA THR A 282 5.45 -14.35 -0.94
C THR A 282 4.72 -14.03 -2.24
N ALA A 283 5.09 -12.96 -2.94
CA ALA A 283 4.46 -12.60 -4.22
C ALA A 283 4.59 -13.71 -5.28
N LYS A 284 5.77 -14.33 -5.39
CA LYS A 284 6.01 -15.46 -6.29
C LYS A 284 5.11 -16.65 -5.94
N PHE A 285 5.08 -17.02 -4.66
CA PHE A 285 4.26 -18.12 -4.15
C PHE A 285 2.77 -17.94 -4.46
N TYR A 286 2.22 -16.74 -4.23
CA TYR A 286 0.80 -16.45 -4.47
C TYR A 286 0.45 -16.57 -5.95
N ARG A 287 1.33 -16.08 -6.82
CA ARG A 287 1.16 -16.19 -8.27
C ARG A 287 1.18 -17.64 -8.74
N GLU A 288 2.13 -18.44 -8.27
CA GLU A 288 2.28 -19.85 -8.65
C GLU A 288 1.12 -20.72 -8.14
N ASN A 289 0.55 -20.35 -6.99
CA ASN A 289 -0.57 -21.06 -6.37
C ASN A 289 -1.94 -20.42 -6.65
N ASN A 290 -2.05 -19.46 -7.58
CA ASN A 290 -3.31 -18.76 -7.89
C ASN A 290 -4.07 -18.22 -6.66
N LEU A 291 -3.33 -17.70 -5.66
CA LEU A 291 -3.89 -17.10 -4.45
C LEU A 291 -4.13 -15.60 -4.63
N HIS A 292 -5.14 -15.08 -3.94
CA HIS A 292 -5.42 -13.65 -3.90
C HIS A 292 -4.36 -12.90 -3.08
N TYR A 293 -3.51 -12.12 -3.75
CA TYR A 293 -2.43 -11.37 -3.10
C TYR A 293 -2.99 -10.12 -2.40
N SER A 294 -2.91 -10.11 -1.06
CA SER A 294 -3.56 -9.09 -0.22
C SER A 294 -2.56 -8.15 0.49
N PHE A 295 -1.27 -8.25 0.17
CA PHE A 295 -0.22 -7.53 0.88
C PHE A 295 0.12 -6.18 0.23
N VAL A 296 0.39 -5.19 1.07
CA VAL A 296 0.92 -3.88 0.63
C VAL A 296 2.34 -4.07 0.09
N THR A 297 2.58 -3.49 -1.08
CA THR A 297 3.92 -3.42 -1.71
C THR A 297 4.21 -2.00 -2.16
N PRO A 298 5.49 -1.56 -2.20
CA PRO A 298 5.86 -0.25 -2.70
C PRO A 298 5.25 -0.01 -4.08
N PHE A 299 4.48 1.08 -4.18
CA PHE A 299 3.78 1.47 -5.40
C PHE A 299 2.91 0.35 -6.03
N GLY A 300 2.38 -0.60 -5.26
CA GLY A 300 1.38 -1.60 -5.70
C GLY A 300 1.74 -2.33 -7.00
N ILE A 301 3.03 -2.62 -7.21
CA ILE A 301 3.56 -3.17 -8.46
C ILE A 301 2.73 -4.39 -8.85
N ASN A 302 2.16 -4.33 -10.05
CA ASN A 302 1.33 -5.43 -10.53
C ASN A 302 2.26 -6.63 -10.77
N ILE A 303 2.22 -7.60 -9.85
CA ILE A 303 3.07 -8.82 -9.83
C ILE A 303 3.00 -9.57 -11.19
N GLN A 304 1.95 -9.31 -11.96
CA GLN A 304 1.68 -9.97 -13.24
C GLN A 304 2.45 -9.43 -14.46
N ASN A 305 3.19 -8.30 -14.41
CA ASN A 305 3.72 -7.72 -15.68
C ASN A 305 5.13 -7.08 -15.65
N ASN A 306 6.03 -7.55 -14.80
CA ASN A 306 7.38 -6.99 -14.73
C ASN A 306 8.25 -7.22 -15.99
N GLN A 307 8.04 -8.30 -16.75
CA GLN A 307 8.92 -8.60 -17.90
C GLN A 307 8.73 -7.64 -19.09
N VAL A 308 7.49 -7.28 -19.42
CA VAL A 308 7.19 -6.35 -20.52
C VAL A 308 7.66 -4.95 -20.17
N SER A 309 7.38 -4.47 -18.95
CA SER A 309 7.88 -3.18 -18.48
C SER A 309 9.41 -3.11 -18.46
N ARG A 310 10.11 -4.19 -18.06
CA ARG A 310 11.59 -4.25 -18.12
C ARG A 310 12.11 -4.19 -19.56
N LYS A 311 11.50 -4.88 -20.51
CA LYS A 311 11.88 -4.83 -21.93
C LYS A 311 11.66 -3.43 -22.51
N ILE A 312 10.52 -2.80 -22.23
CA ILE A 312 10.21 -1.44 -22.66
C ILE A 312 11.19 -0.44 -22.02
N ASN A 313 11.44 -0.54 -20.71
CA ASN A 313 12.38 0.33 -20.01
C ASN A 313 13.82 0.17 -20.53
N LYS A 314 14.25 -1.06 -20.83
CA LYS A 314 15.57 -1.32 -21.45
C LYS A 314 15.66 -0.73 -22.86
N LEU A 315 14.61 -0.91 -23.68
CA LEU A 315 14.56 -0.36 -25.03
C LEU A 315 14.65 1.17 -25.00
N ILE A 316 13.81 1.80 -24.18
CA ILE A 316 13.75 3.25 -24.02
C ILE A 316 15.06 3.82 -23.45
N PHE A 317 15.63 3.20 -22.42
CA PHE A 317 16.92 3.60 -21.87
C PHE A 317 18.04 3.54 -22.91
N ASN A 318 18.07 2.47 -23.71
CA ASN A 318 19.04 2.35 -24.80
C ASN A 318 18.84 3.44 -25.87
N THR A 319 17.60 3.74 -26.25
CA THR A 319 17.29 4.82 -27.20
C THR A 319 17.68 6.21 -26.66
N PHE A 320 17.42 6.49 -25.39
CA PHE A 320 17.81 7.78 -24.80
C PHE A 320 19.32 7.93 -24.61
N ASN A 321 20.05 6.83 -24.38
CA ASN A 321 21.51 6.87 -24.30
C ASN A 321 22.18 6.93 -25.68
N SER A 322 21.63 6.28 -26.71
CA SER A 322 22.15 6.43 -28.07
C SER A 322 22.02 7.88 -28.55
N LEU A 323 20.89 8.52 -28.28
CA LEU A 323 20.66 9.94 -28.60
C LEU A 323 21.57 10.91 -27.83
N LYS A 324 22.09 10.52 -26.66
CA LYS A 324 23.10 11.30 -25.93
C LYS A 324 24.50 11.12 -26.50
N ASN A 325 24.84 9.92 -26.94
CA ASN A 325 26.15 9.64 -27.55
C ASN A 325 26.27 10.26 -28.94
N ASP A 326 25.17 10.35 -29.71
CA ASP A 326 25.15 11.00 -31.03
C ASP A 326 25.35 12.54 -30.94
N LYS A 327 25.04 13.16 -29.79
CA LYS A 327 25.33 14.58 -29.54
C LYS A 327 26.78 14.86 -29.11
N ASN A 328 27.53 13.84 -28.71
CA ASN A 328 28.94 13.97 -28.34
C ASN A 328 29.89 13.49 -29.44
N SER A 329 29.39 12.87 -30.51
CA SER A 329 30.15 12.50 -31.71
C SER A 329 30.03 13.52 -32.85
N SER A 330 29.33 14.63 -32.62
CA SER A 330 29.12 15.73 -33.57
C SER A 330 29.72 17.06 -33.10
N SER A 331 30.75 17.00 -32.23
CA SER A 331 31.59 18.13 -31.82
C SER A 331 33.01 18.00 -32.35
#